data_AF-A0AAU4BZX2-F1
#
_entry.id   AF-A0AAU4BZX2-F1
#
_cell.length_a   1.000
_cell.length_b   1.000
_cell.length_c   1.000
_cell.angle_alpha   90.00
_cell.angle_beta   90.00
_cell.angle_gamma   90.00
#
_symmetry.space_group_name_H-M   'P 1'
#
loop_
_entity.id
_entity.type
_entity.pdbx_description
1 polymer ?
#
loop_
_entity_poly.entity_id
_entity_poly.type
_entity_poly.pdbx_seq_one_letter_code
_entity_poly.pdbx_strand_id
1 'polypeptide(L)'
;MHETHATDAARWAGIPENALHTQLAGLPLIPGIAETTQWCWNSGLVPIISSLTWTPIGAHLAERFGFHSYSGRCLDARNGRFTGQAGCPYTPASQAEFVERRADDLGVAPHGCAAVGACPTDGPLFGSVGLAIAFNAPSEVSALATASVEGDDLRAVIPALQGLTASRV
;
A
#
# COMPACT_ATOMS: atom_id res chain seq x y z
N MET A 1 -8.12 21.15 -5.39
CA MET A 1 -8.51 21.72 -4.09
C MET A 1 -7.77 20.91 -3.03
N HIS A 2 -6.74 21.48 -2.42
CA HIS A 2 -5.90 20.81 -1.42
C HIS A 2 -6.71 20.74 -0.12
N GLU A 3 -7.51 19.68 0.07
CA GLU A 3 -8.10 19.41 1.38
C GLU A 3 -6.95 19.16 2.35
N THR A 4 -6.83 20.04 3.34
CA THR A 4 -5.82 19.94 4.38
C THR A 4 -6.07 18.64 5.16
N HIS A 5 -5.03 17.86 5.44
CA HIS A 5 -5.17 16.54 6.10
C HIS A 5 -5.97 16.57 7.42
N ALA A 6 -5.97 17.71 8.13
CA ALA A 6 -6.79 17.93 9.32
C ALA A 6 -8.29 17.94 9.02
N THR A 7 -8.70 18.44 7.86
CA THR A 7 -10.10 18.50 7.41
C THR A 7 -10.64 17.11 7.08
N ASP A 8 -9.79 16.20 6.59
CA ASP A 8 -10.18 14.82 6.31
C ASP A 8 -10.31 14.00 7.60
N ALA A 9 -9.37 14.12 8.55
CA ALA A 9 -9.45 13.45 9.84
C ALA A 9 -10.73 13.83 10.61
N ALA A 10 -11.11 15.11 10.60
CA ALA A 10 -12.29 15.61 11.32
C ALA A 10 -13.59 14.91 10.91
N ARG A 11 -13.70 14.40 9.67
CA ARG A 11 -14.87 13.65 9.16
C ARG A 11 -15.09 12.33 9.90
N TRP A 12 -14.04 11.81 10.54
CA TRP A 12 -14.08 10.56 11.28
C TRP A 12 -14.46 10.75 12.76
N ALA A 13 -14.59 11.98 13.25
CA ALA A 13 -14.85 12.25 14.66
C ALA A 13 -16.09 11.52 15.18
N GLY A 14 -15.90 10.70 16.22
CA GLY A 14 -16.96 9.93 16.87
C GLY A 14 -17.38 8.66 16.13
N ILE A 15 -16.85 8.37 14.94
CA ILE A 15 -17.16 7.13 14.22
C ILE A 15 -16.55 5.94 15.00
N PRO A 16 -17.35 4.89 15.31
CA PRO A 16 -16.83 3.66 15.89
C PRO A 16 -15.80 2.99 14.97
N GLU A 17 -14.72 2.47 15.54
CA GLU A 17 -13.69 1.78 14.75
C GLU A 17 -14.27 0.59 13.98
N ASN A 18 -15.21 -0.16 14.59
CA ASN A 18 -15.89 -1.27 13.91
C ASN A 18 -16.79 -0.85 12.73
N ALA A 19 -17.30 0.39 12.72
CA ALA A 19 -18.13 0.89 11.63
C ALA A 19 -17.30 1.07 10.36
N LEU A 20 -16.01 1.42 10.49
CA LEU A 20 -15.07 1.46 9.37
C LEU A 20 -14.96 0.08 8.72
N HIS A 21 -14.78 -0.99 9.49
CA HIS A 21 -14.65 -2.34 8.92
C HIS A 21 -15.88 -2.72 8.07
N THR A 22 -17.08 -2.41 8.56
CA THR A 22 -18.34 -2.66 7.82
C THR A 22 -18.41 -1.84 6.53
N GLN A 23 -17.99 -0.58 6.56
CA GLN A 23 -17.98 0.27 5.37
C GLN A 23 -16.94 -0.21 4.35
N LEU A 24 -15.72 -0.52 4.79
CA LEU A 24 -14.63 -1.00 3.94
C LEU A 24 -14.95 -2.36 3.31
N ALA A 25 -15.72 -3.21 3.98
CA ALA A 25 -16.15 -4.50 3.43
C ALA A 25 -16.97 -4.33 2.13
N GLY A 26 -17.73 -3.24 2.02
CA GLY A 26 -18.59 -2.94 0.86
C GLY A 26 -17.95 -2.04 -0.20
N LEU A 27 -16.72 -1.56 -0.02
CA LEU A 27 -16.07 -0.73 -1.02
C LEU A 27 -15.67 -1.56 -2.25
N PRO A 28 -15.81 -1.01 -3.47
CA PRO A 28 -15.32 -1.67 -4.66
C PRO A 28 -13.79 -1.75 -4.59
N LEU A 29 -13.29 -2.98 -4.59
CA LEU A 29 -11.87 -3.29 -4.68
C LEU A 29 -11.58 -3.85 -6.06
N ILE A 30 -10.36 -3.64 -6.55
CA ILE A 30 -9.94 -4.33 -7.75
C ILE A 30 -9.92 -5.85 -7.50
N PRO A 31 -10.43 -6.67 -8.43
CA PRO A 31 -10.22 -8.11 -8.42
C PRO A 31 -8.74 -8.50 -8.30
N GLY A 32 -8.46 -9.71 -7.83
CA GLY A 32 -7.11 -10.27 -7.85
C GLY A 32 -6.22 -9.94 -6.66
N ILE A 33 -6.67 -9.13 -5.69
CA ILE A 33 -5.83 -8.76 -4.52
C ILE A 33 -5.47 -10.01 -3.70
N ALA A 34 -6.46 -10.85 -3.39
CA ALA A 34 -6.26 -12.05 -2.60
C ALA A 34 -5.33 -13.03 -3.32
N GLU A 35 -5.56 -13.25 -4.61
CA GLU A 35 -4.80 -14.14 -5.47
C GLU A 35 -3.36 -13.68 -5.64
N THR A 36 -3.14 -12.38 -5.83
CA THR A 36 -1.80 -11.79 -5.96
C THR A 36 -1.04 -11.89 -4.64
N THR A 37 -1.70 -11.59 -3.51
CA THR A 37 -1.09 -11.69 -2.17
C THR A 37 -0.72 -13.13 -1.84
N GLN A 38 -1.61 -14.09 -2.13
CA GLN A 38 -1.35 -15.51 -1.95
C GLN A 38 -0.22 -16.00 -2.88
N TRP A 39 -0.20 -15.55 -4.13
CA TRP A 39 0.88 -15.88 -5.07
C TRP A 39 2.24 -15.36 -4.58
N CYS A 40 2.29 -14.14 -4.03
CA CYS A 40 3.51 -13.59 -3.43
C CYS A 40 4.05 -14.52 -2.34
N TRP A 41 3.21 -14.89 -1.37
CA TRP A 41 3.59 -15.80 -0.30
C TRP A 41 4.11 -17.14 -0.82
N ASN A 42 3.38 -17.75 -1.76
CA ASN A 42 3.77 -19.03 -2.36
C ASN A 42 5.08 -18.96 -3.16
N SER A 43 5.45 -17.77 -3.60
CA SER A 43 6.66 -17.51 -4.40
C SER A 43 7.81 -16.93 -3.57
N GLY A 44 7.68 -16.92 -2.24
CA GLY A 44 8.71 -16.43 -1.31
C GLY A 44 8.85 -14.90 -1.25
N LEU A 45 7.85 -14.16 -1.76
CA LEU A 45 7.74 -12.71 -1.60
C LEU A 45 6.87 -12.39 -0.38
N VAL A 46 7.16 -11.28 0.29
CA VAL A 46 6.42 -10.82 1.47
C VAL A 46 5.58 -9.60 1.09
N PRO A 47 4.25 -9.75 0.90
CA PRO A 47 3.39 -8.64 0.48
C PRO A 47 3.15 -7.67 1.63
N ILE A 48 3.32 -6.36 1.38
CA ILE A 48 3.09 -5.28 2.35
C ILE A 48 2.24 -4.17 1.73
N ILE A 49 1.60 -3.35 2.57
CA ILE A 49 0.88 -2.14 2.16
C ILE A 49 1.66 -0.91 2.63
N SER A 50 2.09 -0.06 1.71
CA SER A 50 2.56 1.29 2.03
C SER A 50 1.64 2.27 1.34
N SER A 51 0.88 3.05 2.11
CA SER A 51 -0.13 3.95 1.56
C SER A 51 -0.14 5.28 2.28
N LEU A 52 -0.44 6.37 1.58
CA LEU A 52 -0.73 7.65 2.21
C LEU A 52 -2.11 7.68 2.90
N THR A 53 -2.95 6.65 2.76
CA THR A 53 -4.28 6.63 3.39
C THR A 53 -4.23 6.41 4.91
N TRP A 54 -5.39 6.41 5.58
CA TRP A 54 -5.50 6.14 7.01
C TRP A 54 -5.07 4.71 7.36
N THR A 55 -4.22 4.55 8.37
CA THR A 55 -3.70 3.25 8.86
C THR A 55 -4.80 2.20 9.09
N PRO A 56 -5.98 2.52 9.65
CA PRO A 56 -7.07 1.55 9.78
C PRO A 56 -7.54 0.91 8.47
N ILE A 57 -7.43 1.59 7.33
CA ILE A 57 -7.74 1.03 6.01
C ILE A 57 -6.69 -0.01 5.61
N GLY A 58 -5.41 0.31 5.80
CA GLY A 58 -4.32 -0.64 5.58
C GLY A 58 -4.45 -1.87 6.49
N ALA A 59 -4.81 -1.67 7.75
CA ALA A 59 -5.07 -2.76 8.70
C ALA A 59 -6.19 -3.69 8.23
N HIS A 60 -7.32 -3.12 7.79
CA HIS A 60 -8.44 -3.88 7.25
C HIS A 60 -8.05 -4.70 6.02
N LEU A 61 -7.31 -4.11 5.07
CA LEU A 61 -6.86 -4.81 3.87
C LEU A 61 -5.86 -5.91 4.21
N ALA A 62 -4.96 -5.67 5.17
CA ALA A 62 -4.01 -6.66 5.64
C ALA A 62 -4.70 -7.87 6.28
N GLU A 63 -5.68 -7.63 7.16
CA GLU A 63 -6.50 -8.69 7.77
C GLU A 63 -7.30 -9.47 6.72
N ARG A 64 -7.91 -8.76 5.76
CA ARG A 64 -8.78 -9.35 4.73
C ARG A 64 -8.04 -10.21 3.71
N PHE A 65 -6.84 -9.78 3.30
CA PHE A 65 -6.12 -10.40 2.18
C PHE A 65 -4.79 -11.06 2.56
N GLY A 66 -4.37 -10.95 3.83
CA GLY A 66 -3.16 -11.59 4.33
C GLY A 66 -1.87 -10.85 3.99
N PHE A 67 -1.89 -9.51 3.97
CA PHE A 67 -0.63 -8.74 3.88
C PHE A 67 0.14 -8.86 5.20
N HIS A 68 1.47 -8.93 5.11
CA HIS A 68 2.36 -9.07 6.26
C HIS A 68 2.35 -7.84 7.17
N SER A 69 2.44 -6.66 6.57
CA SER A 69 2.53 -5.40 7.30
C SER A 69 1.93 -4.26 6.49
N TYR A 70 1.50 -3.21 7.18
CA TYR A 70 0.89 -2.05 6.57
C TYR A 70 1.39 -0.74 7.22
N SER A 71 1.28 0.35 6.49
CA SER A 71 1.55 1.70 6.98
C SER A 71 0.58 2.72 6.38
N GLY A 72 0.48 3.87 7.05
CA GLY A 72 -0.30 5.01 6.59
C GLY A 72 -0.41 6.14 7.61
N ARG A 73 -1.25 7.14 7.29
CA ARG A 73 -1.59 8.24 8.19
C ARG A 73 -2.29 7.71 9.43
N CYS A 74 -1.78 8.04 10.61
CA CYS A 74 -2.43 7.66 11.87
C CYS A 74 -3.73 8.46 12.05
N LEU A 75 -4.82 7.75 12.30
CA LEU A 75 -6.10 8.33 12.72
C LEU A 75 -6.31 7.95 14.18
N ASP A 76 -6.29 8.94 15.07
CA ASP A 76 -6.33 8.68 16.51
C ASP A 76 -7.70 8.13 16.91
N ALA A 77 -7.70 7.14 17.82
CA ALA A 77 -8.89 6.56 18.40
C ALA A 77 -8.80 6.50 19.93
N ARG A 78 -9.94 6.66 20.59
CA ARG A 78 -10.10 6.55 22.05
C ARG A 78 -11.42 5.88 22.36
N ASN A 79 -11.39 4.87 23.24
CA ASN A 79 -12.57 4.12 23.67
C ASN A 79 -13.38 3.52 22.49
N GLY A 80 -12.69 2.97 21.48
CA GLY A 80 -13.32 2.31 20.33
C GLY A 80 -13.87 3.27 19.27
N ARG A 81 -13.53 4.56 19.32
CA ARG A 81 -14.03 5.60 18.41
C ARG A 81 -12.91 6.51 17.94
N PHE A 82 -12.94 6.90 16.67
CA PHE A 82 -12.00 7.88 16.13
C PHE A 82 -12.22 9.26 16.76
N THR A 83 -11.15 9.94 17.12
CA THR A 83 -11.19 11.28 17.72
C THR A 83 -11.40 12.38 16.67
N GLY A 84 -11.18 12.05 15.41
CA GLY A 84 -11.13 13.00 14.30
C GLY A 84 -9.81 13.77 14.20
N GLN A 85 -8.78 13.32 14.92
CA GLN A 85 -7.44 13.92 14.88
C GLN A 85 -6.48 13.00 14.13
N ALA A 86 -5.66 13.60 13.27
CA ALA A 86 -4.51 12.90 12.69
C ALA A 86 -3.38 12.85 13.72
N GLY A 87 -2.67 11.73 13.77
CA GLY A 87 -1.43 11.61 14.54
C GLY A 87 -0.27 12.33 13.85
N CYS A 88 0.94 11.76 13.95
CA CYS A 88 2.12 12.34 13.29
C CYS A 88 1.93 12.44 11.76
N PRO A 89 2.48 13.50 11.12
CA PRO A 89 2.45 13.62 9.67
C PRO A 89 3.03 12.38 8.98
N TYR A 90 2.34 11.92 7.93
CA TYR A 90 2.80 10.82 7.10
C TYR A 90 2.93 11.32 5.67
N THR A 91 4.14 11.24 5.14
CA THR A 91 4.54 11.87 3.87
C THR A 91 4.93 10.80 2.85
N PRO A 92 5.10 11.15 1.57
CA PRO A 92 5.67 10.22 0.58
C PRO A 92 7.02 9.64 1.01
N ALA A 93 7.88 10.42 1.68
CA ALA A 93 9.14 9.92 2.24
C ALA A 93 8.91 8.86 3.31
N SER A 94 7.88 9.04 4.16
CA SER A 94 7.50 8.05 5.18
C SER A 94 7.09 6.70 4.57
N GLN A 95 6.54 6.69 3.35
CA GLN A 95 6.24 5.43 2.64
C GLN A 95 7.50 4.69 2.22
N ALA A 96 8.50 5.41 1.69
CA ALA A 96 9.78 4.82 1.31
C ALA A 96 10.54 4.32 2.55
N GLU A 97 10.65 5.13 3.60
CA GLU A 97 11.28 4.75 4.87
C GLU A 97 10.62 3.51 5.50
N PHE A 98 9.30 3.38 5.40
CA PHE A 98 8.59 2.20 5.87
C PHE A 98 9.00 0.94 5.08
N VAL A 99 9.06 1.04 3.75
CA VAL A 99 9.44 -0.08 2.87
C VAL A 99 10.89 -0.47 3.11
N GLU A 100 11.81 0.50 3.18
CA GLU A 100 13.22 0.29 3.49
C GLU A 100 13.40 -0.44 4.82
N ARG A 101 12.78 0.07 5.89
CA ARG A 101 12.85 -0.59 7.20
C ARG A 101 12.30 -2.02 7.18
N ARG A 102 11.22 -2.27 6.43
CA ARG A 102 10.65 -3.63 6.34
C ARG A 102 11.51 -4.56 5.49
N ALA A 103 12.13 -4.06 4.44
CA ALA A 103 13.10 -4.81 3.66
C ALA A 103 14.28 -5.21 4.55
N ASP A 104 14.83 -4.27 5.32
CA ASP A 104 15.92 -4.50 6.28
C ASP A 104 15.54 -5.53 7.36
N ASP A 105 14.36 -5.39 8.00
CA ASP A 105 13.84 -6.35 8.99
C ASP A 105 13.73 -7.78 8.43
N LEU A 106 13.46 -7.90 7.14
CA LEU A 106 13.31 -9.17 6.42
C LEU A 106 14.62 -9.66 5.78
N GLY A 107 15.72 -8.92 5.91
CA GLY A 107 17.02 -9.23 5.29
C GLY A 107 17.00 -9.17 3.77
N VAL A 108 16.12 -8.34 3.19
CA VAL A 108 15.96 -8.14 1.74
C VAL A 108 16.58 -6.81 1.36
N ALA A 109 17.50 -6.82 0.41
CA ALA A 109 18.05 -5.59 -0.13
C ALA A 109 17.01 -4.85 -1.00
N PRO A 110 17.08 -3.51 -1.13
CA PRO A 110 16.07 -2.74 -1.89
C PRO A 110 15.89 -3.19 -3.35
N HIS A 111 16.95 -3.66 -4.01
CA HIS A 111 16.90 -4.21 -5.37
C HIS A 111 16.11 -5.54 -5.48
N GLY A 112 15.87 -6.21 -4.35
CA GLY A 112 15.01 -7.39 -4.25
C GLY A 112 13.54 -7.07 -3.94
N CYS A 113 13.18 -5.78 -3.86
CA CYS A 113 11.82 -5.33 -3.58
C CYS A 113 11.10 -4.91 -4.87
N ALA A 114 9.77 -5.04 -4.86
CA ALA A 114 8.88 -4.44 -5.85
C ALA A 114 7.89 -3.47 -5.20
N ALA A 115 7.52 -2.43 -5.94
CA ALA A 115 6.41 -1.54 -5.60
C ALA A 115 5.38 -1.54 -6.74
N VAL A 116 4.10 -1.63 -6.40
CA VAL A 116 2.97 -1.50 -7.34
C VAL A 116 2.15 -0.30 -6.91
N GLY A 117 1.97 0.68 -7.79
CA GLY A 117 1.31 1.93 -7.45
C GLY A 117 0.78 2.68 -8.66
N ALA A 118 0.03 3.75 -8.38
CA ALA A 118 -0.54 4.62 -9.41
C ALA A 118 -0.54 6.09 -8.97
N CYS A 119 0.05 6.40 -7.80
CA CYS A 119 0.01 7.75 -7.26
C CYS A 119 1.20 8.56 -7.79
N PRO A 120 0.98 9.82 -8.22
CA PRO A 120 2.08 10.70 -8.60
C PRO A 120 3.12 10.93 -7.50
N THR A 121 2.75 10.71 -6.24
CA THR A 121 3.68 10.82 -5.11
C THR A 121 4.51 9.55 -4.86
N ASP A 122 4.32 8.49 -5.64
CA ASP A 122 5.06 7.22 -5.46
C ASP A 122 6.49 7.29 -6.01
N GLY A 123 6.86 8.36 -6.72
CA GLY A 123 8.19 8.54 -7.32
C GLY A 123 9.37 8.21 -6.41
N PRO A 124 9.45 8.73 -5.16
CA PRO A 124 10.51 8.35 -4.21
C PRO A 124 10.54 6.85 -3.89
N LEU A 125 9.37 6.22 -3.71
CA LEU A 125 9.29 4.78 -3.45
C LEU A 125 9.71 3.98 -4.70
N PHE A 126 9.21 4.35 -5.88
CA PHE A 126 9.57 3.71 -7.15
C PHE A 126 11.07 3.78 -7.40
N GLY A 127 11.71 4.90 -7.08
CA GLY A 127 13.17 5.06 -7.21
C GLY A 127 14.00 4.28 -6.18
N SER A 128 13.39 3.77 -5.11
CA SER A 128 14.09 3.04 -4.03
C SER A 128 14.12 1.52 -4.23
N VAL A 129 13.24 0.96 -5.07
CA VAL A 129 13.05 -0.49 -5.24
C VAL A 129 13.65 -1.00 -6.55
N GLY A 130 13.91 -2.31 -6.63
CA GLY A 130 14.44 -2.94 -7.86
C GLY A 130 13.42 -3.06 -9.00
N LEU A 131 12.13 -3.10 -8.68
CA LEU A 131 11.05 -3.18 -9.66
C LEU A 131 9.89 -2.26 -9.27
N ALA A 132 9.70 -1.17 -10.01
CA ALA A 132 8.52 -0.31 -9.88
C ALA A 132 7.52 -0.62 -10.99
N ILE A 133 6.26 -0.89 -10.61
CA ILE A 133 5.15 -1.18 -11.52
C ILE A 133 4.09 -0.10 -11.36
N ALA A 134 3.89 0.68 -12.40
CA ALA A 134 2.74 1.57 -12.53
C ALA A 134 1.53 0.76 -13.01
N PHE A 135 0.51 0.60 -12.17
CA PHE A 135 -0.67 -0.20 -12.48
C PHE A 135 -1.91 0.68 -12.70
N ASN A 136 -2.51 0.67 -13.89
CA ASN A 136 -3.61 1.57 -14.29
C ASN A 136 -3.31 3.05 -13.96
N ALA A 137 -2.09 3.49 -14.24
CA ALA A 137 -1.57 4.75 -13.74
C ALA A 137 -1.54 5.85 -14.84
N PRO A 138 -1.69 7.13 -14.48
CA PRO A 138 -1.48 8.23 -15.40
C PRO A 138 -0.09 8.20 -16.04
N SER A 139 0.05 8.79 -17.22
CA SER A 139 1.30 8.77 -17.98
C SER A 139 2.48 9.39 -17.21
N GLU A 140 2.24 10.42 -16.38
CA GLU A 140 3.29 10.98 -15.53
C GLU A 140 3.82 10.01 -14.48
N VAL A 141 2.99 9.06 -14.01
CA VAL A 141 3.37 8.04 -13.03
C VAL A 141 4.07 6.88 -13.72
N SER A 142 3.54 6.44 -14.85
CA SER A 142 4.14 5.41 -15.70
C SER A 142 5.56 5.78 -16.13
N ALA A 143 5.84 7.06 -16.36
CA ALA A 143 7.19 7.55 -16.68
C ALA A 143 8.21 7.40 -15.52
N LEU A 144 7.75 7.23 -14.28
CA LEU A 144 8.59 7.03 -13.09
C LEU A 144 8.83 5.55 -12.77
N ALA A 145 8.06 4.64 -13.38
CA ALA A 145 8.11 3.21 -13.09
C ALA A 145 9.03 2.45 -14.06
N THR A 146 9.52 1.29 -13.61
CA THR A 146 10.30 0.37 -14.46
C THR A 146 9.41 -0.32 -15.50
N ALA A 147 8.15 -0.57 -15.14
CA ALA A 147 7.15 -1.18 -16.01
C ALA A 147 5.78 -0.55 -15.79
N SER A 148 4.93 -0.61 -16.81
CA SER A 148 3.52 -0.22 -16.74
C SER A 148 2.65 -1.43 -17.06
N VAL A 149 1.59 -1.61 -16.29
CA VAL A 149 0.63 -2.70 -16.45
C VAL A 149 -0.77 -2.11 -16.42
N GLU A 150 -1.60 -2.50 -17.39
CA GLU A 150 -3.01 -2.12 -17.44
C GLU A 150 -3.86 -3.39 -17.29
N GLY A 151 -4.99 -3.29 -16.60
CA GLY A 151 -5.90 -4.42 -16.42
C GLY A 151 -7.04 -4.15 -15.45
N ASP A 152 -8.07 -4.99 -15.50
CA ASP A 152 -9.19 -4.96 -14.56
C ASP A 152 -8.97 -5.83 -13.31
N ASP A 153 -7.81 -6.48 -13.22
CA ASP A 153 -7.47 -7.44 -12.18
C ASP A 153 -5.99 -7.33 -11.79
N LEU A 154 -5.71 -7.28 -10.48
CA LEU A 154 -4.35 -7.11 -9.97
C LEU A 154 -3.42 -8.27 -10.33
N ARG A 155 -3.94 -9.47 -10.65
CA ARG A 155 -3.13 -10.60 -11.13
C ARG A 155 -2.34 -10.26 -12.39
N ALA A 156 -2.73 -9.23 -13.14
CA ALA A 156 -1.97 -8.73 -14.28
C ALA A 156 -0.54 -8.30 -13.93
N VAL A 157 -0.22 -7.99 -12.67
CA VAL A 157 1.15 -7.65 -12.26
C VAL A 157 2.05 -8.87 -12.02
N ILE A 158 1.47 -10.07 -11.85
CA ILE A 158 2.22 -11.28 -11.49
C ILE A 158 3.36 -11.60 -12.48
N PRO A 159 3.16 -11.55 -13.82
CA PRO A 159 4.25 -11.81 -14.76
C PRO A 159 5.47 -10.90 -14.58
N ALA A 160 5.26 -9.64 -14.20
CA ALA A 160 6.36 -8.72 -13.91
C ALA A 160 7.06 -9.09 -12.60
N LEU A 161 6.29 -9.45 -11.56
CA LEU A 161 6.82 -9.84 -10.25
C LEU A 161 7.63 -11.15 -10.28
N GLN A 162 7.34 -12.06 -11.22
CA GLN A 162 8.08 -13.32 -11.39
C GLN A 162 9.59 -13.11 -11.54
N GLY A 163 10.03 -11.99 -12.13
CA GLY A 163 11.45 -11.65 -12.29
C GLY A 163 12.22 -11.58 -10.96
N LEU A 164 11.56 -11.24 -9.84
CA LEU A 164 12.19 -11.19 -8.51
C LEU A 164 12.33 -12.57 -7.85
N THR A 165 11.55 -13.55 -8.31
CA THR A 165 11.50 -14.90 -7.72
C THR A 165 12.52 -15.84 -8.34
N ALA A 166 12.89 -15.60 -9.61
CA ALA A 166 13.81 -16.44 -10.38
C ALA A 166 15.29 -16.27 -10.00
N SER A 167 15.64 -15.24 -9.21
CA SER A 167 17.03 -14.94 -8.84
C SER A 167 17.56 -15.72 -7.63
N ARG A 168 16.78 -16.65 -7.07
CA ARG A 168 17.23 -17.56 -6.00
C ARG A 168 17.61 -18.91 -6.60
N VAL A 169 18.79 -18.99 -7.21
CA VAL A 169 19.48 -20.24 -7.56
C VAL A 169 20.56 -20.51 -6.52
#